data_AF-A0A1S7RT84-F1
#
_entry.id   AF-A0A1S7RT84-F1
#
_cell.length_a   1.000
_cell.length_b   1.000
_cell.length_c   1.000
_cell.angle_alpha   90.00
_cell.angle_beta   90.00
_cell.angle_gamma   90.00
#
_symmetry.space_group_name_H-M   'P 1'
#
loop_
_entity.id
_entity.type
_entity.pdbx_description
1 polymer ?
#
loop_
_entity_poly.entity_id
_entity_poly.type
_entity_poly.pdbx_seq_one_letter_code
_entity_poly.pdbx_strand_id
1 'polypeptide(L)'
;MARKTIEQRLAELEAQRSALKARLSKTERNNDTRRKVLIGSLVLHHLQTSDDQEFSKQLGTWLRRELPGFLTRDNDKALFDDLIGPAQPGTEESGTQDAP
;
A
#
# COMPACT_ATOMS: atom_id res chain seq x y z
N MET A 1 -3.12 -43.56 33.24
CA MET A 1 -2.86 -42.50 32.24
C MET A 1 -3.40 -42.97 30.89
N ALA A 2 -4.60 -42.53 30.50
CA ALA A 2 -5.19 -42.94 29.22
C ALA A 2 -4.32 -42.41 28.06
N ARG A 3 -3.83 -43.31 27.21
CA ARG A 3 -3.04 -42.96 26.03
C ARG A 3 -3.99 -42.29 25.04
N LYS A 4 -3.75 -41.02 24.70
CA LYS A 4 -4.47 -40.33 23.61
C LYS A 4 -4.46 -41.21 22.35
N THR A 5 -5.62 -41.34 21.70
CA THR A 5 -5.71 -42.08 20.44
C THR A 5 -4.87 -41.39 19.37
N ILE A 6 -4.49 -42.12 18.32
CA ILE A 6 -3.71 -41.55 17.21
C ILE A 6 -4.45 -40.38 16.57
N GLU A 7 -5.79 -40.49 16.44
CA GLU A 7 -6.66 -39.42 15.93
C GLU A 7 -6.61 -38.16 16.78
N GLN A 8 -6.67 -38.30 18.11
CA GLN A 8 -6.57 -37.15 19.03
C GLN A 8 -5.22 -36.44 18.91
N ARG A 9 -4.13 -37.21 18.74
CA ARG A 9 -2.79 -36.65 18.53
C ARG A 9 -2.67 -35.95 17.18
N LEU A 10 -3.28 -36.51 16.13
CA LEU A 10 -3.29 -35.91 14.79
C LEU A 10 -4.08 -34.59 14.80
N ALA A 11 -5.25 -34.56 15.46
CA ALA A 11 -6.05 -33.36 15.62
C ALA A 11 -5.30 -32.26 16.40
N GLU A 12 -4.57 -32.64 17.46
CA GLU A 12 -3.77 -31.70 18.25
C GLU A 12 -2.60 -31.11 17.43
N LEU A 13 -1.92 -31.94 16.62
CA LEU A 13 -0.85 -31.47 15.73
C LEU A 13 -1.38 -30.53 14.65
N GLU A 14 -2.53 -30.82 14.03
CA GLU A 14 -3.11 -29.93 13.02
C GLU A 14 -3.58 -28.61 13.64
N ALA A 15 -4.14 -28.64 14.85
CA ALA A 15 -4.50 -27.43 15.59
C ALA A 15 -3.26 -26.56 15.91
N GLN A 16 -2.17 -27.18 16.37
CA GLN A 16 -0.91 -26.47 16.61
C GLN A 16 -0.34 -25.87 15.32
N ARG A 17 -0.35 -26.62 14.22
CA ARG A 17 0.09 -26.15 12.91
C ARG A 17 -0.73 -24.96 12.42
N SER A 18 -2.05 -25.04 12.52
CA SER A 18 -2.97 -23.96 12.16
C SER A 18 -2.70 -22.69 12.98
N ALA A 19 -2.50 -22.83 14.30
CA ALA A 19 -2.16 -21.72 15.17
C ALA A 19 -0.81 -21.07 14.81
N LEU A 20 0.21 -21.87 14.50
CA LEU A 20 1.52 -21.36 14.07
C LEU A 20 1.44 -20.63 12.72
N LYS A 21 0.70 -21.17 11.75
CA LYS A 21 0.46 -20.51 10.46
C LYS A 21 -0.26 -19.18 10.63
N ALA A 22 -1.29 -19.12 11.48
CA ALA A 22 -2.02 -17.89 11.76
C ALA A 22 -1.11 -16.81 12.38
N ARG A 23 -0.22 -17.20 13.30
CA ARG A 23 0.78 -16.31 13.90
C ARG A 23 1.78 -15.80 12.86
N LEU A 24 2.28 -16.69 12.00
CA LEU A 24 3.20 -16.30 10.92
C LEU A 24 2.56 -15.28 9.97
N SER A 25 1.35 -15.56 9.49
CA SER A 25 0.63 -14.64 8.60
C SER A 25 0.36 -13.28 9.26
N LYS A 26 0.07 -13.25 10.56
CA LYS A 26 -0.07 -12.00 11.32
C LYS A 26 1.24 -11.22 11.35
N THR A 27 2.36 -11.88 11.63
CA THR A 27 3.69 -11.23 11.63
C THR A 27 4.05 -10.69 10.25
N GLU A 28 3.78 -11.44 9.18
CA GLU A 28 4.04 -11.00 7.81
C GLU A 28 3.24 -9.75 7.44
N ARG A 29 1.95 -9.70 7.76
CA ARG A 29 1.11 -8.51 7.53
C ARG A 29 1.57 -7.30 8.34
N ASN A 30 1.98 -7.52 9.59
CA ASN A 30 2.53 -6.46 10.44
C ASN A 30 3.83 -5.90 9.85
N ASN A 31 4.73 -6.79 9.39
CA ASN A 31 5.99 -6.39 8.76
C ASN A 31 5.75 -5.67 7.42
N ASP A 32 4.82 -6.16 6.60
CA ASP A 32 4.43 -5.52 5.34
C ASP A 32 3.89 -4.09 5.57
N THR A 33 2.98 -3.93 6.53
CA THR A 33 2.46 -2.63 6.93
C THR A 33 3.58 -1.71 7.40
N ARG A 34 4.48 -2.21 8.27
CA ARG A 34 5.61 -1.44 8.78
C ARG A 34 6.56 -0.99 7.66
N ARG A 35 6.87 -1.87 6.69
CA ARG A 35 7.70 -1.52 5.54
C ARG A 35 7.07 -0.41 4.70
N LYS A 36 5.77 -0.52 4.38
CA LYS A 36 5.04 0.49 3.60
C LYS A 36 5.05 1.85 4.30
N VAL A 37 4.78 1.88 5.61
CA VAL A 37 4.80 3.11 6.41
C VAL A 37 6.20 3.72 6.44
N LEU A 38 7.24 2.92 6.68
CA LEU A 38 8.62 3.44 6.75
C LEU A 38 9.07 4.03 5.41
N ILE A 39 8.81 3.34 4.30
CA ILE A 39 9.12 3.86 2.95
C ILE A 39 8.36 5.17 2.70
N GLY A 40 7.06 5.22 3.00
CA GLY A 40 6.26 6.43 2.87
C GLY A 40 6.83 7.59 3.69
N SER A 41 7.17 7.36 4.96
CA SER A 41 7.76 8.39 5.82
C SER A 41 9.11 8.92 5.31
N LEU A 42 9.93 8.04 4.73
CA LEU A 42 11.22 8.43 4.15
C LEU A 42 11.05 9.33 2.92
N VAL A 43 10.10 8.98 2.05
CA VAL A 43 9.75 9.76 0.85
C VAL A 43 9.24 11.14 1.27
N LEU A 44 8.31 11.20 2.23
CA LEU A 44 7.79 12.48 2.75
C LEU A 44 8.88 13.34 3.37
N HIS A 45 9.79 12.73 4.13
CA HIS A 45 10.95 13.43 4.70
C HIS A 45 11.86 14.03 3.60
N HIS A 46 12.10 13.31 2.51
CA HIS A 46 12.90 13.83 1.40
C HIS A 46 12.23 14.99 0.68
N LEU A 47 10.90 15.02 0.61
CA LEU A 47 10.18 16.16 0.03
C LEU A 47 10.25 17.42 0.91
N GLN A 48 10.34 17.26 2.23
CA GLN A 48 10.29 18.37 3.18
C GLN A 48 11.66 18.95 3.54
N THR A 49 12.69 18.10 3.65
CA THR A 49 13.94 18.46 4.34
C THR A 49 15.18 18.44 3.44
N SER A 50 15.08 18.10 2.15
CA SER A 50 16.30 17.82 1.37
C SER A 50 17.14 19.07 1.05
N ASP A 51 18.42 19.02 1.44
CA ASP A 51 19.48 19.93 0.96
C ASP A 51 19.63 19.88 -0.58
N ASP A 52 19.27 18.74 -1.18
CA ASP A 52 19.14 18.57 -2.63
C ASP A 52 17.73 18.96 -3.08
N GLN A 53 17.59 20.23 -3.49
CA GLN A 53 16.35 20.77 -4.04
C GLN A 53 15.97 20.18 -5.39
N GLU A 54 16.91 19.64 -6.15
CA GLU A 54 16.61 19.09 -7.48
C GLU A 54 15.94 17.73 -7.36
N PHE A 55 16.49 16.86 -6.50
CA PHE A 55 15.91 15.55 -6.25
C PHE A 55 14.48 15.63 -5.67
N SER A 56 14.23 16.52 -4.70
CA SER A 56 12.87 16.69 -4.14
C SER A 56 11.87 17.23 -5.15
N LYS A 57 12.28 18.15 -6.03
CA LYS A 57 11.44 18.64 -7.13
C LYS A 57 11.11 17.54 -8.13
N GLN A 58 12.10 16.74 -8.54
CA GLN A 58 11.90 15.61 -9.44
C GLN A 58 10.98 14.56 -8.83
N LEU A 59 11.22 14.19 -7.56
CA LEU A 59 10.42 13.22 -6.82
C LEU A 59 8.98 13.70 -6.64
N GLY A 60 8.76 14.96 -6.26
CA GLY A 60 7.42 15.54 -6.15
C GLY A 60 6.68 15.58 -7.48
N THR A 61 7.39 15.90 -8.58
CA THR A 61 6.80 15.88 -9.92
C THR A 61 6.42 14.48 -10.36
N TRP A 62 7.26 13.49 -10.08
CA TRP A 62 6.97 12.09 -10.34
C TRP A 62 5.76 11.60 -9.52
N LEU A 63 5.69 11.91 -8.22
CA LEU A 63 4.56 11.57 -7.35
C LEU A 63 3.24 12.16 -7.86
N ARG A 64 3.23 13.43 -8.27
CA ARG A 64 2.03 14.07 -8.85
C ARG A 64 1.50 13.35 -10.09
N ARG A 65 2.38 12.73 -10.89
CA ARG A 65 2.01 12.00 -12.09
C ARG A 65 1.53 10.58 -11.80
N GLU A 66 2.25 9.84 -10.97
CA GLU A 66 1.99 8.42 -10.74
C GLU A 66 0.93 8.17 -9.65
N LEU A 67 0.88 8.99 -8.60
CA LEU A 67 0.01 8.77 -7.43
C LEU A 67 -1.48 8.80 -7.78
N PRO A 68 -2.00 9.71 -8.65
CA PRO A 68 -3.40 9.67 -9.07
C PRO A 68 -3.80 8.40 -9.81
N GLY A 69 -2.88 7.78 -10.56
CA GLY A 69 -3.09 6.52 -11.26
C GLY A 69 -2.95 5.29 -10.36
N PHE A 70 -2.16 5.41 -9.29
CA PHE A 70 -1.99 4.36 -8.28
C PHE A 70 -3.18 4.29 -7.31
N LEU A 71 -3.79 5.43 -6.97
CA LEU A 71 -4.92 5.52 -6.06
C LEU A 71 -6.23 5.20 -6.80
N THR A 72 -6.92 4.15 -6.36
CA THR A 72 -8.15 3.67 -7.00
C THR A 72 -9.42 4.29 -6.43
N ARG A 73 -9.37 4.84 -5.21
CA ARG A 73 -10.53 5.41 -4.51
C ARG A 73 -10.40 6.92 -4.39
N ASP A 74 -11.48 7.64 -4.65
CA ASP A 74 -11.48 9.11 -4.58
C ASP A 74 -11.23 9.62 -3.16
N ASN A 75 -11.72 8.92 -2.14
CA ASN A 75 -11.41 9.23 -0.74
C ASN A 75 -9.91 9.15 -0.44
N ASP A 76 -9.21 8.19 -1.05
CA ASP A 76 -7.77 8.05 -0.85
C ASP A 76 -7.02 9.15 -1.60
N LYS A 77 -7.49 9.56 -2.79
CA LYS A 77 -6.93 10.70 -3.56
C LYS A 77 -7.00 12.00 -2.77
N ALA A 78 -8.14 12.28 -2.13
CA ALA A 78 -8.35 13.47 -1.30
C ALA A 78 -7.36 13.58 -0.13
N LEU A 79 -6.80 12.46 0.36
CA LEU A 79 -5.77 12.48 1.42
C LEU A 79 -4.43 13.04 0.94
N PHE A 80 -4.22 13.17 -0.37
CA PHE A 80 -2.96 13.62 -0.97
C PHE A 80 -3.13 14.88 -1.81
N ASP A 81 -4.25 15.62 -1.72
CA ASP A 81 -4.48 16.84 -2.51
C ASP A 81 -3.39 17.91 -2.29
N ASP A 82 -2.82 17.97 -1.09
CA ASP A 82 -1.70 18.84 -0.72
C ASP A 82 -0.40 18.47 -1.46
N LEU A 83 -0.20 17.18 -1.73
CA LEU A 83 0.98 16.64 -2.43
C LEU A 83 0.79 16.60 -3.96
N ILE A 84 -0.41 16.22 -4.41
CA ILE A 84 -0.77 16.05 -5.82
C ILE A 84 -0.99 17.42 -6.48
N GLY A 85 -1.38 18.44 -5.70
CA GLY A 85 -1.91 19.69 -6.22
C GLY A 85 -3.37 19.52 -6.70
N PRO A 86 -4.10 20.61 -6.97
CA PRO A 86 -5.49 20.51 -7.40
C PRO A 86 -5.56 19.66 -8.67
N ALA A 87 -6.41 18.63 -8.64
CA ALA A 87 -6.65 17.74 -9.77
C ALA A 87 -6.90 18.59 -11.01
N GLN A 88 -6.04 18.48 -12.03
CA GLN A 88 -6.34 19.08 -13.32
C GLN A 88 -7.58 18.37 -13.87
N PRO A 89 -8.69 19.08 -14.12
CA PRO A 89 -9.86 18.47 -14.71
C PRO A 89 -9.57 18.13 -16.17
N GLY A 90 -9.69 16.85 -16.52
CA GLY A 90 -9.92 16.40 -17.89
C GLY A 90 -8.67 16.11 -18.72
N THR A 91 -8.19 14.87 -18.66
CA THR A 91 -7.91 14.14 -19.90
C THR A 91 -9.08 13.18 -20.10
N GLU A 92 -10.23 13.74 -20.46
CA GLU A 92 -11.31 12.95 -21.04
C GLU A 92 -10.88 12.54 -22.44
N GLU A 93 -10.81 11.23 -22.67
CA GLU A 93 -10.57 10.63 -23.97
C GLU A 93 -11.56 11.20 -25.00
N SER A 94 -11.04 11.98 -25.95
CA SER A 94 -11.79 12.41 -27.13
C SER A 94 -12.05 11.20 -28.03
N GLY A 95 -13.12 10.47 -27.74
CA GLY A 95 -13.69 9.42 -28.58
C GLY A 95 -14.88 9.94 -29.38
N THR A 96 -14.65 10.17 -30.68
CA THR A 96 -15.64 10.12 -31.77
C THR A 96 -16.68 11.26 -31.80
N GLN A 97 -16.30 12.34 -32.48
CA GLN A 97 -17.22 13.26 -33.12
C GLN A 97 -17.57 12.71 -34.52
N ASP A 98 -18.72 12.04 -34.64
CA ASP A 98 -19.31 11.71 -35.94
C ASP A 98 -20.08 12.95 -36.44
N ALA A 99 -19.80 13.33 -37.68
CA ALA A 99 -20.28 14.56 -38.32
C ALA A 99 -21.58 14.28 -39.11
N PRO A 100 -22.33 15.33 -39.53
CA PRO A 100 -23.76 15.24 -39.88
C PRO A 100 -24.10 14.56 -41.21
#